data_AF-F8L747-F1
#
_entry.id   AF-F8L747-F1
#
_cell.length_a   1.000
_cell.length_b   1.000
_cell.length_c   1.000
_cell.angle_alpha   90.00
_cell.angle_beta   90.00
_cell.angle_gamma   90.00
#
_symmetry.space_group_name_H-M   'P 1'
#
loop_
_entity.id
_entity.type
_entity.pdbx_description
1 polymer ?
#
loop_
_entity_poly.entity_id
_entity_poly.type
_entity_poly.pdbx_seq_one_letter_code
_entity_poly.pdbx_strand_id
1 'polypeptide(L)'
;MVSFSFAYCTETSPPLLLKAQEIFNAVHQRQAISTYSHENKVLYHMNCYGFLNHLVQETAPKAFQEMVEAMEKLKEIVPPSFDGMPCPYNYAAALKNKELRHWEVIDTLEDILPGDILIYLPIGFEPQENFDVEQSTPAIHIMIVEAVLGKMKAKHHFRVIDCTRIPHNRKDDTRYPKKGGIGKSSVYLSKQEENYALQWTYTGKILAKEMVFARIKL
;
A
#
# COMPACT_ATOMS: atom_id res chain seq x y z
N MET A 1 -31.87 0.70 26.09
CA MET A 1 -30.91 -0.34 26.51
C MET A 1 -30.04 -0.62 25.30
N VAL A 2 -28.81 -0.08 25.26
CA VAL A 2 -27.92 -0.21 24.10
C VAL A 2 -27.12 -1.50 24.27
N SER A 3 -27.43 -2.50 23.45
CA SER A 3 -26.70 -3.75 23.39
C SER A 3 -25.38 -3.51 22.67
N PHE A 4 -24.27 -3.53 23.40
CA PHE A 4 -22.95 -3.66 22.81
C PHE A 4 -22.68 -5.15 22.60
N SER A 5 -22.91 -5.62 21.38
CA SER A 5 -22.38 -6.90 20.92
C SER A 5 -20.88 -6.73 20.70
N PHE A 6 -20.07 -7.10 21.69
CA PHE A 6 -18.67 -7.46 21.46
C PHE A 6 -18.63 -8.93 21.07
N ALA A 7 -18.84 -9.18 19.78
CA ALA A 7 -18.38 -10.41 19.16
C ALA A 7 -17.33 -9.99 18.13
N TYR A 8 -16.09 -10.45 18.31
CA TYR A 8 -15.22 -11.04 17.30
C TYR A 8 -13.92 -11.43 18.00
N CYS A 9 -13.94 -12.64 18.58
CA CYS A 9 -12.73 -13.33 18.99
C CYS A 9 -12.30 -14.22 17.81
N THR A 10 -11.01 -14.17 17.48
CA THR A 10 -10.26 -15.11 16.62
C THR A 10 -10.39 -14.98 15.10
N GLU A 11 -10.02 -13.84 14.52
CA GLU A 11 -9.37 -13.86 13.20
C GLU A 11 -7.88 -13.67 13.44
N THR A 12 -7.08 -14.71 13.20
CA THR A 12 -5.63 -14.55 13.13
C THR A 12 -5.34 -13.52 12.04
N SER A 13 -4.60 -12.45 12.39
CA SER A 13 -4.21 -11.43 11.43
C SER A 13 -3.66 -12.06 10.14
N PRO A 14 -4.00 -11.52 8.95
CA PRO A 14 -3.51 -12.10 7.70
C PRO A 14 -1.98 -12.23 7.68
N PRO A 15 -1.42 -13.31 7.11
CA PRO A 15 0.03 -13.53 7.05
C PRO A 15 0.83 -12.32 6.53
N LEU A 16 0.31 -11.64 5.49
CA LEU A 16 0.90 -10.42 4.96
C LEU A 16 1.04 -9.33 6.03
N LEU A 17 -0.01 -9.10 6.83
CA LEU A 17 0.00 -8.11 7.89
C LEU A 17 0.95 -8.50 9.03
N LEU A 18 0.94 -9.78 9.43
CA LEU A 18 1.86 -10.28 10.45
C LEU A 18 3.31 -10.05 10.06
N LYS A 19 3.68 -10.37 8.81
CA LYS A 19 5.03 -10.14 8.30
C LYS A 19 5.36 -8.65 8.22
N ALA A 20 4.43 -7.81 7.76
CA ALA A 20 4.63 -6.36 7.74
C ALA A 20 4.87 -5.79 9.15
N GLN A 21 4.13 -6.29 10.15
CA GLN A 21 4.30 -5.90 11.56
C GLN A 21 5.61 -6.41 12.15
N GLU A 22 6.03 -7.64 11.84
CA GLU A 22 7.32 -8.21 12.23
C GLU A 22 8.48 -7.32 11.73
N ILE A 23 8.51 -7.02 10.43
CA ILE A 23 9.56 -6.17 9.84
C ILE A 23 9.52 -4.76 10.43
N PHE A 24 8.33 -4.16 10.54
CA PHE A 24 8.19 -2.84 11.18
C PHE A 24 8.75 -2.85 12.60
N ASN A 25 8.42 -3.87 13.41
CA ASN A 25 8.86 -3.97 14.79
C ASN A 25 10.38 -4.12 14.88
N ALA A 26 11.00 -4.96 14.03
CA ALA A 26 12.45 -5.10 13.96
C ALA A 26 13.15 -3.77 13.62
N VAL A 27 12.61 -3.02 12.65
CA VAL A 27 13.12 -1.69 12.28
C VAL A 27 12.94 -0.69 13.43
N HIS A 28 11.76 -0.66 14.04
CA HIS A 28 11.42 0.28 15.11
C HIS A 28 12.25 0.04 16.39
N GLN A 29 12.50 -1.23 16.72
CA GLN A 29 13.34 -1.67 17.83
C GLN A 29 14.84 -1.61 17.51
N ARG A 30 15.22 -1.11 16.32
CA ARG A 30 16.62 -0.99 15.85
C ARG A 30 17.37 -2.32 15.74
N GLN A 31 16.64 -3.42 15.58
CA GLN A 31 17.20 -4.74 15.26
C GLN A 31 17.50 -4.87 13.76
N ALA A 32 16.86 -4.03 12.93
CA ALA A 32 17.15 -3.89 11.51
C ALA A 32 17.21 -2.41 11.11
N ILE A 33 17.95 -2.12 10.04
CA ILE A 33 17.99 -0.80 9.41
C ILE A 33 17.09 -0.85 8.18
N SER A 34 16.26 0.17 7.98
CA SER A 34 15.51 0.36 6.73
C SER A 34 15.84 1.73 6.14
N THR A 35 15.97 1.79 4.82
CA THR A 35 16.22 3.03 4.08
C THR A 35 15.48 2.99 2.76
N TYR A 36 14.87 4.10 2.36
CA TYR A 36 14.24 4.21 1.05
C TYR A 36 15.28 4.14 -0.08
N SER A 37 15.04 3.31 -1.09
CA SER A 37 15.89 3.16 -2.27
C SER A 37 15.05 2.83 -3.50
N HIS A 38 15.37 3.41 -4.65
CA HIS A 38 14.79 2.98 -5.93
C HIS A 38 15.36 1.63 -6.40
N GLU A 39 16.55 1.29 -5.93
CA GLU A 39 17.16 -0.02 -6.13
C GLU A 39 16.77 -0.90 -4.94
N ASN A 40 15.85 -1.84 -5.16
CA ASN A 40 15.42 -2.79 -4.13
C ASN A 40 16.55 -3.79 -3.85
N LYS A 41 17.29 -3.56 -2.76
CA LYS A 41 18.50 -4.29 -2.35
C LYS A 41 18.28 -5.04 -1.03
N VAL A 42 19.25 -5.87 -0.66
CA VAL A 42 19.28 -6.67 0.59
C VAL A 42 19.07 -5.78 1.83
N LEU A 43 18.47 -6.32 2.90
CA LEU A 43 18.34 -5.68 4.23
C LEU A 43 17.46 -4.41 4.28
N TYR A 44 16.22 -4.47 3.76
CA TYR A 44 15.22 -3.38 3.85
C TYR A 44 15.64 -2.03 3.23
N HIS A 45 16.54 -2.09 2.24
CA HIS A 45 16.86 -1.01 1.31
C HIS A 45 15.90 -1.07 0.12
N MET A 46 14.71 -0.46 0.24
CA MET A 46 13.60 -0.68 -0.68
C MET A 46 12.69 0.54 -0.81
N ASN A 47 11.93 0.61 -1.90
CA ASN A 47 10.83 1.56 -2.06
C ASN A 47 9.49 0.93 -1.63
N CYS A 48 8.37 1.64 -1.87
CA CYS A 48 7.04 1.22 -1.45
C CYS A 48 6.63 -0.13 -2.06
N TYR A 49 6.89 -0.35 -3.35
CA TYR A 49 6.52 -1.60 -4.02
C TYR A 49 7.53 -2.71 -3.78
N GLY A 50 8.82 -2.42 -3.61
CA GLY A 50 9.81 -3.39 -3.17
C GLY A 50 9.47 -3.99 -1.81
N PHE A 51 8.99 -3.15 -0.89
CA PHE A 51 8.50 -3.62 0.41
C PHE A 51 7.28 -4.54 0.27
N LEU A 52 6.27 -4.15 -0.52
CA LEU A 52 5.12 -5.03 -0.74
C LEU A 52 5.53 -6.34 -1.41
N ASN A 53 6.30 -6.29 -2.50
CA ASN A 53 6.72 -7.48 -3.24
C ASN A 53 7.46 -8.46 -2.35
N HIS A 54 8.39 -7.97 -1.51
CA HIS A 54 9.09 -8.79 -0.53
C HIS A 54 8.11 -9.50 0.41
N LEU A 55 7.14 -8.77 0.96
CA LEU A 55 6.11 -9.34 1.83
C LEU A 55 5.27 -10.41 1.12
N VAL A 56 4.74 -10.10 -0.07
CA VAL A 56 3.88 -11.03 -0.83
C VAL A 56 4.67 -12.26 -1.26
N GLN A 57 5.93 -12.12 -1.66
CA GLN A 57 6.79 -13.25 -2.02
C GLN A 57 7.01 -14.21 -0.85
N GLU A 58 7.18 -13.69 0.37
CA GLU A 58 7.35 -14.52 1.57
C GLU A 58 6.04 -15.14 2.08
N THR A 59 4.93 -14.40 2.03
CA THR A 59 3.69 -14.85 2.68
C THR A 59 2.67 -15.48 1.74
N ALA A 60 2.75 -15.16 0.44
CA ALA A 60 1.79 -15.59 -0.58
C ALA A 60 2.46 -15.74 -1.97
N PRO A 61 3.45 -16.65 -2.12
CA PRO A 61 4.28 -16.73 -3.33
C PRO A 61 3.48 -16.98 -4.62
N LYS A 62 2.35 -17.70 -4.55
CA LYS A 62 1.45 -17.89 -5.70
C LYS A 62 0.79 -16.57 -6.15
N ALA A 63 0.35 -15.75 -5.21
CA ALA A 63 -0.23 -14.44 -5.50
C ALA A 63 0.83 -13.49 -6.10
N PHE A 64 2.09 -13.57 -5.62
CA PHE A 64 3.20 -12.84 -6.21
C PHE A 64 3.47 -13.27 -7.66
N GLN A 65 3.55 -14.58 -7.91
CA GLN A 65 3.77 -15.12 -9.26
C GLN A 65 2.68 -14.67 -10.24
N GLU A 66 1.40 -14.71 -9.85
CA GLU A 66 0.31 -14.21 -10.69
C GLU A 66 0.47 -12.73 -11.06
N MET A 67 0.96 -11.91 -10.13
CA MET A 67 1.20 -10.49 -10.40
C MET A 67 2.36 -10.28 -11.37
N VAL A 68 3.44 -11.07 -11.26
CA VAL A 68 4.56 -11.06 -12.21
C VAL A 68 4.09 -11.48 -13.61
N GLU A 69 3.31 -12.56 -13.71
CA GLU A 69 2.75 -13.01 -14.99
C GLU A 69 1.80 -11.97 -15.61
N ALA A 70 0.97 -11.31 -14.78
CA ALA A 70 0.10 -10.24 -15.26
C ALA A 70 0.89 -9.02 -15.75
N MET A 71 1.95 -8.62 -15.03
CA MET A 71 2.86 -7.56 -15.47
C MET A 71 3.46 -7.89 -16.84
N GLU A 72 3.95 -9.10 -17.05
CA GLU A 72 4.52 -9.53 -18.34
C GLU A 72 3.50 -9.53 -19.48
N LYS A 73 2.24 -9.90 -19.21
CA LYS A 73 1.16 -9.82 -20.20
C LYS A 73 0.77 -8.39 -20.55
N LEU A 74 0.90 -7.47 -19.59
CA LEU A 74 0.49 -6.07 -19.74
C LEU A 74 1.64 -5.15 -20.20
N LYS A 75 2.85 -5.68 -20.43
CA LYS A 75 4.05 -4.87 -20.70
C LYS A 75 3.96 -3.97 -21.93
N GLU A 76 3.12 -4.33 -22.90
CA GLU A 76 2.86 -3.50 -24.10
C GLU A 76 2.02 -2.25 -23.78
N ILE A 77 1.31 -2.25 -22.65
CA ILE A 77 0.41 -1.17 -22.21
C ILE A 77 1.02 -0.44 -21.01
N VAL A 78 1.80 -1.15 -20.20
CA VAL A 78 2.27 -0.73 -18.90
C VAL A 78 3.71 -1.22 -18.71
N PRO A 79 4.73 -0.34 -18.80
CA PRO A 79 6.14 -0.75 -18.71
C PRO A 79 6.43 -1.47 -17.38
N PRO A 80 7.47 -2.31 -17.30
CA PRO A 80 7.95 -2.79 -16.01
C PRO A 80 8.59 -1.66 -15.21
N SER A 81 8.70 -1.82 -13.89
CA SER A 81 9.52 -0.91 -13.08
C SER A 81 11.01 -1.04 -13.43
N PHE A 82 11.82 -0.05 -13.03
CA PHE A 82 13.26 -0.02 -13.29
C PHE A 82 13.99 -1.30 -12.84
N ASP A 83 13.55 -1.91 -11.75
CA ASP A 83 14.13 -3.12 -11.17
C ASP A 83 13.38 -4.41 -11.56
N GLY A 84 12.49 -4.34 -12.57
CA GLY A 84 11.82 -5.51 -13.14
C GLY A 84 10.75 -6.14 -12.25
N MET A 85 10.29 -5.41 -11.24
CA MET A 85 9.32 -5.89 -10.25
C MET A 85 7.95 -5.23 -10.45
N PRO A 86 6.83 -5.88 -10.09
CA PRO A 86 5.53 -5.23 -10.14
C PRO A 86 5.50 -3.98 -9.26
N CYS A 87 5.09 -2.84 -9.81
CA CYS A 87 4.98 -1.58 -9.08
C CYS A 87 3.52 -1.10 -9.05
N PRO A 88 3.19 0.03 -8.37
CA PRO A 88 1.80 0.38 -8.06
C PRO A 88 0.86 0.40 -9.27
N TYR A 89 1.32 0.86 -10.44
CA TYR A 89 0.49 0.87 -11.64
C TYR A 89 0.30 -0.53 -12.25
N ASN A 90 1.27 -1.45 -12.12
CA ASN A 90 1.11 -2.84 -12.59
C ASN A 90 0.04 -3.53 -11.74
N TYR A 91 0.11 -3.35 -10.42
CA TYR A 91 -0.91 -3.82 -9.49
C TYR A 91 -2.28 -3.26 -9.86
N ALA A 92 -2.40 -1.95 -10.03
CA ALA A 92 -3.67 -1.31 -10.37
C ALA A 92 -4.26 -1.83 -11.70
N ALA A 93 -3.43 -1.95 -12.74
CA ALA A 93 -3.88 -2.46 -14.05
C ALA A 93 -4.32 -3.93 -13.98
N ALA A 94 -3.52 -4.79 -13.36
CA ALA A 94 -3.82 -6.21 -13.24
C ALA A 94 -5.08 -6.48 -12.40
N LEU A 95 -5.25 -5.75 -11.29
CA LEU A 95 -6.44 -5.85 -10.44
C LEU A 95 -7.71 -5.33 -11.14
N LYS A 96 -7.61 -4.23 -11.90
CA LYS A 96 -8.75 -3.71 -12.70
C LYS A 96 -9.23 -4.73 -13.75
N ASN A 97 -8.33 -5.56 -14.32
CA ASN A 97 -8.67 -6.61 -15.28
C ASN A 97 -9.31 -7.87 -14.65
N LYS A 98 -9.31 -8.00 -13.32
CA LYS A 98 -9.99 -9.09 -12.57
C LYS A 98 -9.60 -10.53 -12.94
N GLU A 99 -8.47 -10.76 -13.59
CA GLU A 99 -8.02 -12.12 -14.00
C GLU A 99 -7.18 -12.86 -12.94
N LEU A 100 -7.00 -12.26 -11.76
CA LEU A 100 -6.09 -12.75 -10.72
C LEU A 100 -6.82 -13.68 -9.73
N ARG A 101 -6.38 -14.94 -9.62
CA ARG A 101 -7.11 -15.95 -8.82
C ARG A 101 -6.86 -15.82 -7.34
N HIS A 102 -5.68 -15.38 -6.94
CA HIS A 102 -5.30 -15.23 -5.52
C HIS A 102 -5.51 -13.80 -5.01
N TRP A 103 -6.19 -12.96 -5.79
CA TRP A 103 -6.47 -11.57 -5.44
C TRP A 103 -7.98 -11.32 -5.44
N GLU A 104 -8.40 -10.47 -4.53
CA GLU A 104 -9.76 -9.94 -4.40
C GLU A 104 -9.67 -8.42 -4.51
N VAL A 105 -10.46 -7.83 -5.41
CA VAL A 105 -10.60 -6.37 -5.48
C VAL A 105 -11.67 -5.96 -4.47
N ILE A 106 -11.38 -4.94 -3.68
CA ILE A 106 -12.30 -4.39 -2.70
C ILE A 106 -12.94 -3.14 -3.29
N ASP A 107 -14.26 -3.16 -3.46
CA ASP A 107 -14.99 -2.11 -4.19
C ASP A 107 -15.33 -0.89 -3.30
N THR A 108 -15.38 -1.06 -1.97
CA THR A 108 -15.84 -0.01 -1.03
C THR A 108 -14.84 0.22 0.10
N LEU A 109 -14.83 1.43 0.68
CA LEU A 109 -13.96 1.74 1.82
C LEU A 109 -14.42 1.02 3.10
N GLU A 110 -15.70 0.69 3.15
CA GLU A 110 -16.38 0.01 4.24
C GLU A 110 -15.89 -1.44 4.38
N ASP A 111 -15.50 -2.08 3.28
CA ASP A 111 -15.07 -3.47 3.22
C ASP A 111 -13.55 -3.65 3.46
N ILE A 112 -12.83 -2.55 3.64
CA ILE A 112 -11.40 -2.57 3.97
C ILE A 112 -11.19 -3.07 5.40
N LEU A 113 -10.29 -4.04 5.53
CA LEU A 113 -9.88 -4.73 6.75
C LEU A 113 -8.34 -4.64 6.94
N PRO A 114 -7.84 -4.91 8.16
CA PRO A 114 -6.41 -5.08 8.39
C PRO A 114 -5.80 -6.15 7.49
N GLY A 115 -4.68 -5.84 6.85
CA GLY A 115 -3.97 -6.67 5.89
C GLY A 115 -4.27 -6.37 4.43
N ASP A 116 -5.30 -5.58 4.15
CA ASP A 116 -5.59 -5.13 2.80
C ASP A 116 -4.53 -4.16 2.29
N ILE A 117 -4.41 -4.10 0.97
CA ILE A 117 -3.44 -3.27 0.27
C ILE A 117 -4.19 -2.09 -0.34
N LEU A 118 -3.66 -0.88 -0.10
CA LEU A 118 -4.14 0.35 -0.72
C LEU A 118 -3.12 0.81 -1.74
N ILE A 119 -3.59 1.04 -2.96
CA ILE A 119 -2.79 1.52 -4.08
C ILE A 119 -3.37 2.86 -4.48
N TYR A 120 -2.54 3.88 -4.69
CA TYR A 120 -3.01 5.11 -5.31
C TYR A 120 -2.14 5.57 -6.47
N LEU A 121 -2.82 6.08 -7.49
CA LEU A 121 -2.25 6.70 -8.66
C LEU A 121 -2.81 8.13 -8.81
N PRO A 122 -2.06 9.03 -9.47
CA PRO A 122 -2.64 10.28 -9.98
C PRO A 122 -3.84 9.99 -10.89
N ILE A 123 -4.82 10.90 -10.93
CA ILE A 123 -5.95 10.80 -11.85
C ILE A 123 -5.44 10.93 -13.29
N GLY A 124 -5.84 10.01 -14.17
CA GLY A 124 -5.39 10.00 -15.57
C GLY A 124 -3.91 9.70 -15.73
N PHE A 125 -3.32 8.97 -14.77
CA PHE A 125 -1.91 8.58 -14.84
C PHE A 125 -1.67 7.60 -15.99
N GLU A 126 -0.79 7.99 -16.91
CA GLU A 126 -0.27 7.13 -17.97
C GLU A 126 1.22 6.82 -17.71
N PRO A 127 1.61 5.55 -17.57
CA PRO A 127 3.00 5.20 -17.34
C PRO A 127 3.84 5.46 -18.59
N GLN A 128 5.03 6.04 -18.43
CA GLN A 128 5.97 6.29 -19.53
C GLN A 128 7.19 5.39 -19.41
N GLU A 129 7.77 4.96 -20.53
CA GLU A 129 8.88 3.98 -20.61
C GLU A 129 10.14 4.39 -19.81
N ASN A 130 10.39 5.69 -19.66
CA ASN A 130 11.57 6.23 -18.98
C ASN A 130 11.16 7.17 -17.84
N PHE A 131 10.35 6.68 -16.90
CA PHE A 131 9.96 7.48 -15.74
C PHE A 131 11.16 7.67 -14.81
N ASP A 132 11.99 8.67 -15.13
CA ASP A 132 12.89 9.28 -14.16
C ASP A 132 12.00 9.84 -13.05
N VAL A 133 12.16 9.28 -11.84
CA VAL A 133 11.45 9.71 -10.63
C VAL A 133 12.04 11.06 -10.15
N GLU A 134 12.24 12.01 -11.08
CA GLU A 134 12.64 13.37 -10.77
C GLU A 134 11.46 14.11 -10.13
N GLN A 135 11.45 14.05 -8.80
CA GLN A 135 11.02 15.01 -7.77
C GLN A 135 9.68 15.79 -7.87
N SER A 136 9.04 15.94 -9.02
CA SER A 136 7.83 16.76 -9.20
C SER A 136 6.57 16.00 -9.60
N THR A 137 6.66 14.71 -9.90
CA THR A 137 5.53 13.91 -10.39
C THR A 137 4.60 13.50 -9.25
N PRO A 138 3.27 13.54 -9.44
CA PRO A 138 2.30 13.21 -8.40
C PRO A 138 2.54 11.79 -7.92
N ALA A 139 2.92 11.64 -6.65
CA ALA A 139 3.37 10.36 -6.10
C ALA A 139 2.36 9.23 -6.42
N ILE A 140 2.89 8.14 -6.97
CA ILE A 140 2.26 6.80 -6.96
C ILE A 140 2.70 6.11 -5.68
N HIS A 141 1.85 5.28 -5.08
CA HIS A 141 2.22 4.60 -3.84
C HIS A 141 1.40 3.36 -3.58
N ILE A 142 1.95 2.50 -2.72
CA ILE A 142 1.32 1.28 -2.26
C ILE A 142 1.63 1.06 -0.78
N MET A 143 0.62 0.66 -0.02
CA MET A 143 0.68 0.54 1.44
C MET A 143 -0.22 -0.59 1.93
N ILE A 144 0.03 -1.06 3.15
CA ILE A 144 -0.75 -2.14 3.79
C ILE A 144 -1.53 -1.54 4.96
N VAL A 145 -2.82 -1.86 5.06
CA VAL A 145 -3.67 -1.45 6.18
C VAL A 145 -3.26 -2.23 7.42
N GLU A 146 -2.79 -1.54 8.44
CA GLU A 146 -2.52 -2.14 9.74
C GLU A 146 -3.78 -2.21 10.60
N ALA A 147 -4.56 -1.12 10.61
CA ALA A 147 -5.73 -1.00 11.45
C ALA A 147 -6.76 -0.04 10.85
N VAL A 148 -8.03 -0.33 11.07
CA VAL A 148 -9.12 0.62 10.84
C VAL A 148 -9.35 1.39 12.13
N LEU A 149 -8.98 2.67 12.15
CA LEU A 149 -9.06 3.52 13.35
C LEU A 149 -10.43 4.19 13.50
N GLY A 150 -11.21 4.31 12.43
CA GLY A 150 -12.57 4.82 12.49
C GLY A 150 -13.25 4.84 11.13
N LYS A 151 -14.56 4.57 11.11
CA LYS A 151 -15.41 4.64 9.91
C LYS A 151 -16.47 5.74 10.12
N MET A 152 -16.47 6.77 9.29
CA MET A 152 -17.53 7.78 9.21
C MET A 152 -18.18 7.69 7.84
N LYS A 153 -19.46 8.07 7.72
CA LYS A 153 -20.29 7.91 6.49
C LYS A 153 -19.62 8.32 5.17
N ALA A 154 -18.70 9.28 5.18
CA ALA A 154 -18.00 9.75 3.98
C ALA A 154 -16.47 9.72 4.12
N LYS A 155 -15.93 9.27 5.26
CA LYS A 155 -14.50 9.38 5.56
C LYS A 155 -14.06 8.25 6.48
N HIS A 156 -13.08 7.48 6.01
CA HIS A 156 -12.51 6.35 6.73
C HIS A 156 -11.10 6.69 7.18
N HIS A 157 -10.74 6.27 8.38
CA HIS A 157 -9.45 6.51 9.01
C HIS A 157 -8.72 5.19 9.18
N PHE A 158 -7.55 5.08 8.56
CA PHE A 158 -6.72 3.89 8.58
C PHE A 158 -5.34 4.24 9.14
N ARG A 159 -4.74 3.26 9.81
CA ARG A 159 -3.29 3.22 10.04
C ARG A 159 -2.69 2.27 9.02
N VAL A 160 -1.60 2.69 8.39
CA VAL A 160 -0.96 1.92 7.31
C VAL A 160 0.52 1.70 7.62
N ILE A 161 1.07 0.60 7.11
CA ILE A 161 2.51 0.31 7.06
C ILE A 161 2.96 0.43 5.61
N ASP A 162 4.04 1.16 5.38
CA ASP A 162 4.60 1.37 4.05
C ASP A 162 6.09 1.73 4.09
N CYS A 163 6.73 1.77 2.94
CA CYS A 163 8.08 2.31 2.78
C CYS A 163 8.06 3.59 1.93
N THR A 164 8.59 4.70 2.45
CA THR A 164 8.54 6.02 1.77
C THR A 164 9.85 6.78 1.91
N ARG A 165 10.17 7.66 0.95
CA ARG A 165 11.33 8.56 1.01
C ARG A 165 11.18 9.63 2.08
N ILE A 166 9.95 10.12 2.27
CA ILE A 166 9.63 11.26 3.14
C ILE A 166 8.46 10.87 4.03
N PRO A 167 8.54 11.06 5.36
CA PRO A 167 7.42 10.85 6.27
C PRO A 167 6.16 11.57 5.76
N HIS A 168 5.01 10.91 5.82
CA HIS A 168 3.76 11.44 5.27
C HIS A 168 3.20 12.59 6.11
N ASN A 169 3.51 12.61 7.41
CA ASN A 169 3.17 13.70 8.30
C ASN A 169 4.11 13.80 9.51
N ARG A 170 3.97 14.85 10.31
CA ARG A 170 4.86 15.12 11.46
C ARG A 170 4.33 14.60 12.81
N LYS A 171 3.05 14.24 12.88
CA LYS A 171 2.34 14.02 14.15
C LYS A 171 2.30 12.55 14.55
N ASP A 172 2.01 11.67 13.60
CA ASP A 172 1.80 10.24 13.87
C ASP A 172 2.63 9.33 12.96
N ASP A 173 3.40 9.89 12.03
CA ASP A 173 4.33 9.09 11.23
C ASP A 173 5.53 8.67 12.08
N THR A 174 5.72 7.36 12.25
CA THR A 174 6.79 6.80 13.09
C THR A 174 8.20 7.07 12.55
N ARG A 175 8.31 7.55 11.31
CA ARG A 175 9.57 7.95 10.68
C ARG A 175 9.93 9.39 11.03
N TYR A 176 9.00 10.23 11.47
CA TYR A 176 9.32 11.62 11.83
C TYR A 176 10.16 11.72 13.13
N PRO A 177 11.13 12.65 13.24
CA PRO A 177 11.65 13.60 12.25
C PRO A 177 12.75 13.02 11.34
N LYS A 178 12.96 11.70 11.35
CA LYS A 178 14.05 11.00 10.67
C LYS A 178 13.83 10.93 9.15
N LYS A 179 14.79 10.32 8.45
CA LYS A 179 14.77 10.06 7.00
C LYS A 179 13.88 8.85 6.65
N GLY A 180 13.53 8.70 5.37
CA GLY A 180 12.63 7.67 4.84
C GLY A 180 13.04 6.21 5.08
N GLY A 181 12.10 5.30 4.80
CA GLY A 181 12.19 3.87 5.05
C GLY A 181 10.82 3.30 5.42
N ILE A 182 10.82 2.09 5.99
CA ILE A 182 9.61 1.42 6.49
C ILE A 182 9.10 2.13 7.75
N GLY A 183 7.79 2.38 7.80
CA GLY A 183 7.15 3.02 8.95
C GLY A 183 5.64 2.90 8.93
N LYS A 184 5.01 3.51 9.93
CA LYS A 184 3.56 3.64 10.05
C LYS A 184 3.14 5.08 9.93
N SER A 185 1.97 5.32 9.36
CA SER A 185 1.31 6.63 9.32
C SER A 185 -0.20 6.45 9.33
N SER A 186 -0.94 7.47 9.75
CA SER A 186 -2.39 7.48 9.54
C SER A 186 -2.77 8.12 8.20
N VAL A 187 -3.83 7.61 7.58
CA VAL A 187 -4.41 8.13 6.34
C VAL A 187 -5.92 8.20 6.45
N TYR A 188 -6.51 9.27 5.93
CA TYR A 188 -7.95 9.37 5.75
C TYR A 188 -8.31 9.26 4.27
N LEU A 189 -9.33 8.46 3.98
CA LEU A 189 -9.87 8.28 2.64
C LEU A 189 -11.35 8.65 2.61
N SER A 190 -11.77 9.35 1.57
CA SER A 190 -13.17 9.69 1.29
C SER A 190 -13.46 9.46 -0.19
N LYS A 191 -14.58 8.81 -0.53
CA LYS A 191 -15.02 8.65 -1.92
C LYS A 191 -15.56 9.98 -2.46
N GLN A 192 -15.16 10.34 -3.67
CA GLN A 192 -15.58 11.54 -4.40
C GLN A 192 -15.93 11.15 -5.83
N GLU A 193 -17.23 10.98 -6.12
CA GLU A 193 -17.70 10.49 -7.43
C GLU A 193 -17.00 9.16 -7.80
N GLU A 194 -16.24 9.13 -8.90
CA GLU A 194 -15.46 7.99 -9.39
C GLU A 194 -14.04 7.88 -8.77
N ASN A 195 -13.63 8.85 -7.96
CA ASN A 195 -12.28 8.95 -7.40
C ASN A 195 -12.28 8.91 -5.86
N TYR A 196 -11.08 8.94 -5.29
CA TYR A 196 -10.89 9.01 -3.84
C TYR A 196 -10.06 10.23 -3.46
N ALA A 197 -10.52 10.94 -2.45
CA ALA A 197 -9.74 11.96 -1.77
C ALA A 197 -8.90 11.30 -0.67
N LEU A 198 -7.59 11.42 -0.80
CA LEU A 198 -6.60 10.99 0.17
C LEU A 198 -6.12 12.18 0.99
N GLN A 199 -6.14 12.06 2.31
CA GLN A 199 -5.63 13.07 3.23
C GLN A 199 -4.72 12.42 4.27
N TRP A 200 -3.46 12.87 4.33
CA TRP A 200 -2.56 12.57 5.44
C TRP A 200 -2.93 13.45 6.65
N THR A 201 -2.91 12.90 7.87
CA THR A 201 -3.48 13.46 9.12
C THR A 201 -3.17 14.93 9.42
N TYR A 202 -2.07 15.47 8.88
CA TYR A 202 -1.61 16.83 9.19
C TYR A 202 -1.35 17.73 7.98
N THR A 203 -1.07 17.20 6.78
CA THR A 203 -0.74 18.09 5.65
C THR A 203 -1.91 18.97 5.26
N GLY A 204 -3.15 18.59 5.63
CA GLY A 204 -4.38 19.28 5.24
C GLY A 204 -4.70 19.18 3.75
N LYS A 205 -3.69 18.82 2.93
CA LYS A 205 -3.80 18.60 1.50
C LYS A 205 -4.66 17.37 1.26
N ILE A 206 -5.81 17.63 0.67
CA ILE A 206 -6.65 16.61 0.06
C ILE A 206 -6.11 16.39 -1.35
N LEU A 207 -5.70 15.16 -1.64
CA LEU A 207 -5.21 14.76 -2.94
C LEU A 207 -6.26 13.87 -3.59
N ALA A 208 -6.84 14.33 -4.70
CA ALA A 208 -7.68 13.49 -5.53
C ALA A 208 -6.80 12.44 -6.22
N LYS A 209 -7.18 11.17 -6.09
CA LYS A 209 -6.42 10.01 -6.55
C LYS A 209 -7.35 8.96 -7.13
N GLU A 210 -6.85 8.26 -8.14
CA GLU A 210 -7.37 6.93 -8.45
C GLU A 210 -6.84 5.98 -7.39
N MET A 211 -7.72 5.16 -6.81
CA MET A 211 -7.32 4.16 -5.82
C MET A 211 -7.83 2.79 -6.20
N VAL A 212 -7.00 1.79 -5.92
CA VAL A 212 -7.36 0.38 -6.01
C VAL A 212 -7.08 -0.25 -4.66
N PHE A 213 -8.04 -1.02 -4.18
CA PHE A 213 -7.95 -1.74 -2.92
C PHE A 213 -7.97 -3.23 -3.21
N ALA A 214 -7.11 -3.98 -2.54
CA ALA A 214 -7.01 -5.41 -2.78
C ALA A 214 -6.72 -6.21 -1.53
N ARG A 215 -7.16 -7.46 -1.56
CA ARG A 215 -6.89 -8.49 -0.56
C ARG A 215 -6.30 -9.72 -1.23
N ILE A 216 -5.37 -10.38 -0.54
CA ILE A 216 -4.85 -11.68 -0.96
C ILE A 216 -5.77 -12.76 -0.42
N LYS A 217 -6.23 -13.64 -1.30
CA LYS A 217 -6.99 -14.85 -0.96
C LYS A 217 -5.99 -15.99 -0.75
N LEU A 218 -6.03 -16.61 0.44
CA LEU A 218 -5.20 -17.76 0.80
C LEU A 218 -5.93 -19.08 0.57
#